data_AF-A0A8F4FXQ5-F1
#
_entry.id   AF-A0A8F4FXQ5-F1
#
_cell.length_a   1.000
_cell.length_b   1.000
_cell.length_c   1.000
_cell.angle_alpha   90.00
_cell.angle_beta   90.00
_cell.angle_gamma   90.00
#
_symmetry.space_group_name_H-M   'P 1'
#
loop_
_entity.id
_entity.type
_entity.pdbx_description
1 polymer ?
#
loop_
_entity_poly.entity_id
_entity_poly.type
_entity_poly.pdbx_seq_one_letter_code
_entity_poly.pdbx_strand_id
1 'polypeptide(L)' 'MTGAKGGPIRRYRWHQAWAKARTATGDPGLRLHDLRPSAITSSAATGATIAELQAC' A
#
# COMPACT_ATOMS: atom_id res chain seq x y z
N MET A 1 -7.60 2.45 8.18
CA MET A 1 -8.87 2.16 7.48
C MET A 1 -9.84 1.52 8.46
N THR A 2 -11.07 2.02 8.51
CA THR A 2 -12.07 1.63 9.51
C THR A 2 -13.15 0.80 8.83
N GLY A 3 -13.51 -0.34 9.41
CA GLY A 3 -14.64 -1.14 8.93
C GLY A 3 -15.95 -0.38 9.11
N ALA A 4 -17.00 -0.80 8.40
CA ALA A 4 -18.32 -0.14 8.36
C ALA A 4 -18.98 0.12 9.75
N LYS A 5 -18.45 -0.47 10.83
CA LYS A 5 -18.91 -0.30 12.21
C LYS A 5 -17.92 0.48 13.09
N GLY A 6 -16.97 1.23 12.53
CA GLY A 6 -16.02 2.01 13.31
C GLY A 6 -14.82 1.20 13.87
N GLY A 7 -14.84 -0.14 13.76
CA GLY A 7 -13.75 -1.00 14.21
C GLY A 7 -12.63 -1.18 13.17
N PRO A 8 -11.47 -1.74 13.56
CA PRO A 8 -10.40 -2.05 12.62
C PRO A 8 -10.86 -2.97 11.49
N ILE A 9 -10.36 -2.75 10.27
CA ILE A 9 -10.61 -3.70 9.17
C ILE A 9 -10.01 -5.06 9.52
N ARG A 10 -10.83 -6.10 9.40
CA ARG A 10 -10.36 -7.48 9.55
C ARG A 10 -9.36 -7.81 8.45
N ARG A 11 -8.21 -8.37 8.84
CA ARG A 11 -7.09 -8.71 7.93
C ARG A 11 -7.53 -9.51 6.69
N TYR A 12 -8.45 -10.47 6.83
CA TYR A 12 -8.94 -11.27 5.70
C TYR A 12 -9.70 -10.44 4.65
N ARG A 13 -10.54 -9.47 5.06
CA ARG A 13 -11.28 -8.61 4.12
C ARG A 13 -10.31 -7.72 3.35
N TRP A 14 -9.30 -7.21 4.04
CA TRP A 14 -8.24 -6.43 3.41
C TRP A 14 -7.48 -7.27 2.38
N HIS A 15 -7.08 -8.51 2.71
CA HIS A 15 -6.42 -9.40 1.75
C HIS A 15 -7.28 -9.73 0.53
N GLN A 16 -8.60 -9.91 0.68
CA GLN A 16 -9.51 -10.13 -0.45
C GLN A 16 -9.58 -8.92 -1.38
N ALA A 17 -9.72 -7.72 -0.82
CA ALA A 17 -9.71 -6.49 -1.61
C ALA A 17 -8.37 -6.30 -2.33
N TRP A 18 -7.25 -6.59 -1.65
CA TRP A 18 -5.91 -6.54 -2.24
C TRP A 18 -5.73 -7.58 -3.35
N ALA A 19 -6.21 -8.81 -3.17
CA ALA A 19 -6.18 -9.83 -4.21
C ALA A 19 -6.93 -9.37 -5.48
N LYS A 20 -8.13 -8.79 -5.31
CA LYS A 20 -8.91 -8.24 -6.43
C LYS A 20 -8.15 -7.11 -7.16
N ALA A 21 -7.53 -6.20 -6.41
CA ALA A 21 -6.76 -5.11 -6.99
C ALA A 21 -5.57 -5.63 -7.81
N ARG A 22 -4.81 -6.59 -7.26
CA ARG A 22 -3.66 -7.19 -7.95
C ARG A 22 -4.02 -7.91 -9.24
N THR A 23 -5.11 -8.68 -9.23
CA THR A 23 -5.62 -9.33 -10.44
C THR A 23 -6.04 -8.29 -11.48
N ALA A 24 -6.66 -7.19 -11.07
CA ALA A 24 -7.06 -6.12 -12.00
C ALA A 24 -5.86 -5.40 -12.63
N THR A 25 -4.75 -5.26 -11.89
CA THR A 25 -3.49 -4.70 -12.41
C THR A 25 -2.70 -5.69 -13.28
N GLY A 26 -3.11 -6.97 -13.34
CA GLY A 26 -2.43 -8.02 -14.11
C GLY A 26 -1.19 -8.60 -13.42
N ASP A 27 -0.88 -8.18 -12.19
CA ASP A 27 0.23 -8.70 -11.40
C ASP A 27 -0.27 -9.35 -10.09
N PRO A 28 -0.66 -10.64 -10.14
CA PRO A 28 -1.07 -11.38 -8.95
C PRO A 28 0.08 -11.67 -7.97
N GLY A 29 1.34 -11.48 -8.40
CA GLY A 29 2.54 -11.69 -7.59
C GLY A 29 2.88 -10.52 -6.68
N LEU A 30 2.41 -9.31 -7.03
CA LEU A 30 2.68 -8.08 -6.30
C LEU A 30 2.39 -8.22 -4.80
N ARG A 31 3.38 -7.91 -3.94
CA ARG A 31 3.19 -7.88 -2.49
C ARG A 31 2.97 -6.45 -2.05
N LEU A 32 2.24 -6.28 -0.94
CA LEU A 32 2.02 -4.93 -0.41
C LEU A 32 3.35 -4.24 -0.02
N HIS A 33 4.31 -5.02 0.47
CA HIS A 33 5.63 -4.51 0.84
C HIS A 33 6.37 -3.90 -0.34
N ASP A 34 6.12 -4.36 -1.57
CA ASP A 34 6.79 -3.86 -2.77
C ASP A 34 6.34 -2.43 -3.10
N LEU A 35 5.16 -2.01 -2.64
CA LEU A 35 4.69 -0.64 -2.77
C LEU A 35 5.49 0.36 -1.93
N ARG A 36 6.08 -0.07 -0.80
CA ARG A 36 6.80 0.84 0.10
C ARG A 36 8.08 1.38 -0.56
N PRO A 37 8.97 0.54 -1.12
CA PRO A 37 10.07 1.01 -1.94
C PRO A 37 9.61 1.88 -3.12
N SER A 38 8.56 1.49 -3.85
CA SER A 38 8.05 2.28 -4.98
C SER A 38 7.56 3.66 -4.57
N ALA A 39 6.86 3.77 -3.43
CA ALA A 39 6.41 5.04 -2.88
C ALA A 39 7.59 5.93 -2.47
N ILE A 40 8.62 5.36 -1.85
CA ILE A 40 9.86 6.09 -1.50
C ILE A 40 10.54 6.62 -2.76
N THR A 41 10.68 5.81 -3.81
CA THR A 41 11.27 6.24 -5.09
C THR A 41 10.46 7.36 -5.73
N SER A 42 9.13 7.24 -5.76
CA SER A 42 8.25 8.28 -6.31
C SER A 42 8.36 9.58 -5.53
N SER A 43 8.37 9.53 -4.19
CA SER A 43 8.52 10.71 -3.33
C SER A 43 9.89 11.37 -3.51
N ALA A 44 10.96 10.57 -3.60
CA ALA A 44 12.30 11.09 -3.87
C ALA A 44 12.37 11.79 -5.24
N ALA A 45 11.72 11.21 -6.26
CA ALA A 45 11.64 11.83 -7.59
C ALA A 45 10.88 13.17 -7.59
N THR A 46 9.92 13.36 -6.68
CA THR A 46 9.23 14.64 -6.49
C THR A 46 10.00 15.65 -5.64
N GLY A 47 11.20 15.32 -5.17
CA GLY A 47 12.06 16.21 -4.37
C GLY A 47 11.85 16.11 -2.86
N ALA A 48 11.24 15.03 -2.36
CA ALA A 48 11.12 14.80 -0.92
C ALA A 48 12.51 14.72 -0.28
N THR A 49 12.66 15.37 0.88
CA THR A 49 13.88 15.34 1.68
C THR A 49 14.06 13.99 2.37
N ILE A 50 15.28 13.69 2.80
CA ILE A 50 15.57 12.45 3.54
C ILE A 50 14.72 12.34 4.82
N ALA A 51 14.50 13.45 5.53
CA ALA A 51 13.67 13.47 6.73
C ALA A 51 12.21 13.05 6.43
N GLU A 52 11.65 13.51 5.31
CA GLU A 52 10.29 13.14 4.88
C GLU A 52 10.21 11.68 4.44
N LEU A 53 11.25 11.15 3.78
CA LEU A 53 11.31 9.74 3.41
C LEU A 53 11.41 8.80 4.62
N GLN A 54 12.11 9.20 5.68
CA GLN A 54 12.27 8.39 6.89
C GLN A 54 11.01 8.35 7.77
N ALA A 55 10.10 9.31 7.63
CA ALA A 55 8.84 9.36 8.39
C ALA A 55 7.75 8.39 7.87
N CYS A 56 7.97 7.77 6.70
CA CYS A 56 7.02 6.84 6.06
C CYS A 56 7.06 5.42 6.64
#